data_AF-A0A352A5W2-F1
#
_entry.id   AF-A0A352A5W2-F1
#
_cell.length_a   1.000
_cell.length_b   1.000
_cell.length_c   1.000
_cell.angle_alpha   90.00
_cell.angle_beta   90.00
_cell.angle_gamma   90.00
#
_symmetry.space_group_name_H-M   'P 1'
#
loop_
_entity.id
_entity.type
_entity.pdbx_description
1 polymer ?
#
loop_
_entity_poly.entity_id
_entity_poly.type
_entity_poly.pdbx_seq_one_letter_code
_entity_poly.pdbx_strand_id
1 'polypeptide(L)'
;MGIGPSTKETTLHHFRDPLLDVVSNDNDVNLLGVVIVGTPQANKDKYFVGKRAAMCIQSMNVDGAIISVDGFGNSHVDFANTIQEIASRNIPVVGMSFVGTQGKFVTTNEYMDTIVDLNKSEDGVETLKVGENSSVKLDAKKAISLLKLKIRRNDIGWKK
;
A
#
# COMPACT_ATOMS: atom_id res chain seq x y z
N MET A 1 -13.48 12.67 3.48
CA MET A 1 -12.79 13.54 2.51
C MET A 1 -12.53 12.69 1.30
N GLY A 2 -13.07 13.08 0.16
CA GLY A 2 -13.13 12.25 -1.04
C GLY A 2 -11.90 12.41 -1.92
N ILE A 3 -12.00 11.74 -3.06
CA ILE A 3 -11.17 11.86 -4.24
C ILE A 3 -10.89 13.34 -4.57
N GLY A 4 -9.61 13.72 -4.66
CA GLY A 4 -9.17 15.06 -5.04
C GLY A 4 -8.38 15.04 -6.35
N PRO A 5 -8.29 16.16 -7.09
CA PRO A 5 -7.59 16.19 -8.37
C PRO A 5 -6.08 15.90 -8.23
N SER A 6 -5.48 16.05 -7.05
CA SER A 6 -4.08 15.66 -6.82
C SER A 6 -3.85 14.16 -6.69
N THR A 7 -4.87 13.39 -6.29
CA THR A 7 -4.78 11.94 -6.08
C THR A 7 -5.13 11.22 -7.37
N LYS A 8 -4.15 11.06 -8.29
CA LYS A 8 -4.09 10.07 -9.38
C LYS A 8 -5.30 9.77 -10.27
N GLU A 9 -6.44 10.43 -10.17
CA GLU A 9 -7.70 10.01 -10.83
C GLU A 9 -7.76 10.39 -12.30
N THR A 10 -6.72 10.00 -13.03
CA THR A 10 -6.61 10.14 -14.46
C THR A 10 -6.09 8.82 -15.01
N THR A 11 -6.64 8.43 -16.15
CA THR A 11 -6.21 7.26 -16.91
C THR A 11 -4.68 7.24 -17.11
N LEU A 12 -4.07 8.41 -17.32
CA LEU A 12 -2.62 8.56 -17.50
C LEU A 12 -1.81 8.01 -16.31
N HIS A 13 -2.16 8.38 -15.08
CA HIS A 13 -1.38 8.04 -13.90
C HIS A 13 -1.61 6.59 -13.46
N HIS A 14 -2.79 6.01 -13.72
CA HIS A 14 -3.03 4.59 -13.51
C HIS A 14 -2.22 3.72 -14.49
N PHE A 15 -2.18 4.08 -15.78
CA PHE A 15 -1.41 3.31 -16.76
C PHE A 15 0.10 3.48 -16.65
N ARG A 16 0.57 4.54 -15.98
CA ARG A 16 1.98 4.84 -15.79
C ARG A 16 2.43 4.70 -14.33
N ASP A 17 1.72 3.88 -13.55
CA ASP A 17 2.15 3.60 -12.18
C ASP A 17 3.50 2.86 -12.21
N PRO A 18 4.56 3.42 -11.57
CA PRO A 18 5.90 2.87 -11.64
C PRO A 18 6.10 1.61 -10.79
N LEU A 19 5.14 1.20 -9.97
CA LEU A 19 5.32 0.13 -9.00
C LEU A 19 5.63 -1.20 -9.69
N LEU A 20 4.84 -1.61 -10.68
CA LEU A 20 5.05 -2.86 -11.38
C LEU A 20 6.34 -2.84 -12.19
N ASP A 21 6.66 -1.73 -12.86
CA ASP A 21 7.92 -1.57 -13.59
C ASP A 21 9.13 -1.71 -12.66
N VAL A 22 9.08 -1.13 -11.45
CA VAL A 22 10.18 -1.24 -10.50
C VAL A 22 10.30 -2.64 -9.93
N VAL A 23 9.18 -3.26 -9.52
CA VAL A 23 9.20 -4.58 -8.87
C VAL A 23 9.55 -5.69 -9.87
N SER A 24 9.04 -5.64 -11.10
CA SER A 24 9.31 -6.66 -12.13
C SER A 24 10.73 -6.63 -12.68
N ASN A 25 11.42 -5.49 -12.60
CA ASN A 25 12.81 -5.33 -13.06
C ASN A 25 13.84 -5.43 -11.91
N ASP A 26 13.42 -5.78 -10.70
CA ASP A 26 14.32 -5.93 -9.56
C ASP A 26 14.93 -7.34 -9.55
N ASN A 27 16.26 -7.42 -9.42
CA ASN A 27 17.00 -8.69 -9.53
C ASN A 27 16.94 -9.57 -8.26
N ASP A 28 16.50 -9.02 -7.13
CA ASP A 28 16.51 -9.77 -5.86
C ASP A 28 15.12 -10.32 -5.47
N VAL A 29 14.06 -9.98 -6.22
CA VAL A 29 12.70 -10.45 -5.95
C VAL A 29 12.02 -10.96 -7.21
N ASN A 30 11.09 -11.89 -7.05
CA ASN A 30 10.24 -12.36 -8.14
C ASN A 30 8.82 -11.84 -7.95
N LEU A 31 8.30 -11.10 -8.93
CA LEU A 31 6.89 -10.69 -8.94
C LEU A 31 6.01 -11.92 -9.21
N LEU A 32 5.33 -12.42 -8.16
CA LEU A 32 4.48 -13.60 -8.28
C LEU A 32 3.09 -13.28 -8.86
N GLY A 33 2.53 -12.11 -8.55
CA GLY A 33 1.22 -11.72 -9.05
C GLY A 33 0.72 -10.40 -8.51
N VAL A 34 -0.43 -9.97 -9.05
CA VAL A 34 -1.13 -8.75 -8.66
C VAL A 34 -2.54 -9.13 -8.22
N VAL A 35 -2.94 -8.67 -7.03
CA VAL A 35 -4.27 -8.88 -6.47
C VAL A 35 -4.99 -7.53 -6.43
N ILE A 36 -6.13 -7.43 -7.11
CA ILE A 36 -6.98 -6.24 -7.07
C ILE A 36 -8.03 -6.44 -5.98
N VAL A 37 -8.03 -5.56 -4.98
CA VAL A 37 -8.98 -5.57 -3.87
C VAL A 37 -9.97 -4.44 -4.07
N GLY A 38 -11.27 -4.75 -4.03
CA GLY A 38 -12.31 -3.73 -4.11
C GLY A 38 -12.31 -2.80 -2.89
N THR A 39 -12.84 -1.59 -3.07
CA THR A 39 -12.97 -0.55 -2.03
C THR A 39 -14.45 -0.38 -1.66
N PRO A 40 -15.05 -1.32 -0.92
CA PRO A 40 -16.48 -1.28 -0.64
C PRO A 40 -16.83 -0.15 0.33
N GLN A 41 -18.06 0.34 0.24
CA GLN A 41 -18.55 1.42 1.10
C GLN A 41 -18.84 0.93 2.52
N ALA A 42 -19.50 -0.22 2.67
CA ALA A 42 -19.95 -0.73 3.96
C ALA A 42 -18.81 -1.41 4.74
N ASN A 43 -18.72 -1.15 6.04
CA ASN A 43 -17.66 -1.68 6.89
C ASN A 43 -17.59 -3.21 6.87
N LYS A 44 -18.74 -3.91 6.93
CA LYS A 44 -18.79 -5.38 6.86
C LYS A 44 -18.07 -5.92 5.62
N ASP A 45 -18.26 -5.24 4.49
CA ASP A 45 -17.66 -5.65 3.22
C ASP A 45 -16.16 -5.30 3.19
N LYS A 46 -15.73 -4.19 3.81
CA LYS A 46 -14.30 -3.86 3.97
C LYS A 46 -13.55 -4.95 4.74
N TYR A 47 -14.15 -5.47 5.80
CA TYR A 47 -13.59 -6.61 6.55
C TYR A 47 -13.57 -7.88 5.70
N PHE A 48 -14.65 -8.15 4.97
CA PHE A 48 -14.75 -9.32 4.10
C PHE A 48 -13.70 -9.33 3.00
N VAL A 49 -13.54 -8.24 2.25
CA VAL A 49 -12.57 -8.17 1.13
C VAL A 49 -11.13 -8.26 1.62
N GLY A 50 -10.79 -7.63 2.75
CA GLY A 50 -9.44 -7.71 3.32
C GLY A 50 -9.09 -9.15 3.74
N LYS A 51 -10.03 -9.86 4.37
CA LYS A 51 -9.84 -11.27 4.73
C LYS A 51 -9.67 -12.16 3.50
N ARG A 52 -10.47 -11.93 2.44
CA ARG A 52 -10.36 -12.66 1.17
C ARG A 52 -9.02 -12.40 0.48
N ALA A 53 -8.58 -11.15 0.42
CA ALA A 53 -7.29 -10.77 -0.14
C ALA A 53 -6.13 -11.46 0.59
N ALA A 54 -6.15 -11.45 1.93
CA ALA A 54 -5.13 -12.12 2.72
C ALA A 54 -5.11 -13.64 2.53
N MET A 55 -6.28 -14.29 2.37
CA MET A 55 -6.35 -15.72 2.04
C MET A 55 -5.73 -16.02 0.67
N CYS A 56 -6.00 -15.19 -0.35
CA CYS A 56 -5.38 -15.33 -1.67
C CYS A 56 -3.86 -15.18 -1.57
N ILE A 57 -3.38 -14.12 -0.91
CA ILE A 57 -1.94 -13.85 -0.74
C ILE A 57 -1.25 -15.00 0.02
N GLN A 58 -1.86 -15.50 1.08
CA GLN A 58 -1.34 -16.64 1.83
C GLN A 58 -1.27 -17.90 0.97
N SER A 59 -2.28 -18.17 0.13
CA SER A 59 -2.30 -19.34 -0.75
C SER A 59 -1.22 -19.29 -1.84
N MET A 60 -0.74 -18.09 -2.18
CA MET A 60 0.35 -17.89 -3.13
C MET A 60 1.73 -18.18 -2.51
N ASN A 61 1.82 -18.38 -1.19
CA ASN A 61 3.05 -18.66 -0.46
C ASN A 61 4.17 -17.63 -0.75
N VAL A 62 3.82 -16.34 -0.68
CA VAL A 62 4.76 -15.23 -0.90
C VAL A 62 5.60 -14.95 0.35
N ASP A 63 6.82 -14.45 0.14
CA ASP A 63 7.69 -13.98 1.22
C ASP A 63 7.26 -12.60 1.76
N GLY A 64 6.48 -11.84 1.00
CA GLY A 64 6.01 -10.51 1.39
C GLY A 64 5.05 -9.89 0.38
N ALA A 65 4.40 -8.80 0.78
CA ALA A 65 3.44 -8.08 -0.07
C ALA A 65 3.61 -6.55 0.01
N ILE A 66 3.38 -5.89 -1.13
CA ILE A 66 3.20 -4.43 -1.18
C ILE A 66 1.70 -4.18 -1.41
N ILE A 67 1.11 -3.30 -0.62
CA ILE A 67 -0.26 -2.83 -0.79
C ILE A 67 -0.25 -1.35 -1.10
N SER A 68 -0.92 -0.96 -2.19
CA SER A 68 -1.08 0.44 -2.58
C SER A 68 -2.56 0.81 -2.56
N VAL A 69 -2.88 2.01 -2.09
CA VAL A 69 -4.23 2.58 -2.13
C VAL A 69 -4.19 3.98 -2.73
N ASP A 70 -5.01 4.19 -3.75
CA ASP A 70 -5.18 5.49 -4.43
C ASP A 70 -6.42 6.19 -3.87
N GLY A 71 -6.46 6.41 -2.56
CA GLY A 71 -7.60 7.05 -1.90
C GLY A 71 -7.28 7.50 -0.47
N PHE A 72 -8.04 8.48 0.01
CA PHE A 72 -7.90 9.04 1.35
C PHE A 72 -9.23 8.95 2.11
N GLY A 73 -9.19 8.75 3.42
CA GLY A 73 -10.40 8.71 4.23
C GLY A 73 -11.02 7.32 4.34
N ASN A 74 -12.24 7.11 3.82
CA ASN A 74 -12.98 5.86 4.03
C ASN A 74 -12.19 4.62 3.51
N SER A 75 -11.48 4.77 2.39
CA SER A 75 -10.65 3.71 1.81
C SER A 75 -9.48 3.29 2.71
N HIS A 76 -9.08 4.12 3.68
CA HIS A 76 -8.06 3.72 4.65
C HIS A 76 -8.52 2.63 5.61
N VAL A 77 -9.84 2.46 5.79
CA VAL A 77 -10.39 1.41 6.65
C VAL A 77 -10.14 0.03 6.05
N ASP A 78 -10.40 -0.15 4.75
CA ASP A 78 -10.08 -1.40 4.04
C ASP A 78 -8.57 -1.58 3.85
N PHE A 79 -7.82 -0.53 3.57
CA PHE A 79 -6.35 -0.57 3.51
C PHE A 79 -5.73 -1.08 4.82
N ALA A 80 -6.08 -0.45 5.95
CA ALA A 80 -5.62 -0.84 7.28
C ALA A 80 -6.01 -2.28 7.62
N ASN A 81 -7.28 -2.64 7.37
CA ASN A 81 -7.76 -3.99 7.61
C ASN A 81 -7.04 -5.04 6.76
N THR A 82 -6.79 -4.75 5.48
CA THR A 82 -6.08 -5.66 4.57
C THR A 82 -4.64 -5.86 5.01
N ILE A 83 -3.94 -4.80 5.44
CA ILE A 83 -2.61 -4.89 6.05
C ILE A 83 -2.63 -5.82 7.26
N GLN A 84 -3.59 -5.63 8.17
CA GLN A 84 -3.71 -6.45 9.38
C GLN A 84 -3.98 -7.93 9.06
N GLU A 85 -4.89 -8.21 8.13
CA GLU A 85 -5.19 -9.58 7.73
C GLU A 85 -3.97 -10.27 7.09
N ILE A 86 -3.22 -9.58 6.23
CA ILE A 86 -2.01 -10.18 5.63
C ILE A 86 -0.92 -10.38 6.70
N ALA A 87 -0.64 -9.35 7.49
CA ALA A 87 0.48 -9.36 8.44
C ALA A 87 0.26 -10.32 9.62
N SER A 88 -0.99 -10.48 10.09
CA SER A 88 -1.34 -11.47 11.12
C SER A 88 -1.09 -12.92 10.68
N ARG A 89 -0.91 -13.18 9.38
CA ARG A 89 -0.51 -14.47 8.82
C ARG A 89 1.02 -14.61 8.67
N ASN A 90 1.77 -13.75 9.35
CA ASN A 90 3.24 -13.71 9.33
C ASN A 90 3.85 -13.38 7.96
N ILE A 91 3.12 -12.64 7.12
CA ILE A 91 3.60 -12.17 5.82
C ILE A 91 3.99 -10.70 5.97
N PRO A 92 5.27 -10.33 5.78
CA PRO A 92 5.72 -8.94 5.75
C PRO A 92 4.94 -8.08 4.76
N VAL A 93 4.44 -6.94 5.23
CA VAL A 93 3.70 -5.97 4.38
C VAL A 93 4.35 -4.60 4.42
N VAL A 94 4.41 -3.95 3.26
CA VAL A 94 4.68 -2.51 3.11
C VAL A 94 3.49 -1.84 2.44
N GLY A 95 2.98 -0.77 3.05
CA GLY A 95 1.90 0.02 2.49
C GLY A 95 2.42 1.21 1.68
N MET A 96 1.64 1.63 0.68
CA MET A 96 1.84 2.86 -0.08
C MET A 96 0.51 3.63 -0.08
N SER A 97 0.53 4.85 0.44
CA SER A 97 -0.66 5.70 0.49
C SER A 97 -0.25 7.16 0.51
N PHE A 98 -1.11 8.02 -0.02
CA PHE A 98 -1.06 9.43 0.33
C PHE A 98 -1.49 9.59 1.80
N VAL A 99 -0.63 10.17 2.64
CA VAL A 99 -0.91 10.48 4.05
C VAL A 99 -0.69 11.96 4.32
N GLY A 100 0.51 12.47 4.02
CA GLY A 100 0.89 13.86 4.27
C GLY A 100 0.90 14.24 5.77
N THR A 101 0.93 15.55 6.03
CA THR A 101 0.81 16.20 7.34
C THR A 101 -0.65 16.56 7.66
N GLN A 102 -1.52 16.67 6.65
CA GLN A 102 -2.90 17.15 6.77
C GLN A 102 -3.83 16.20 7.54
N GLY A 103 -3.51 14.90 7.60
CA GLY A 103 -4.39 13.97 8.28
C GLY A 103 -3.71 12.67 8.68
N LYS A 104 -4.14 12.16 9.83
CA LYS A 104 -3.85 10.79 10.25
C LYS A 104 -4.76 9.83 9.48
N PHE A 105 -4.34 8.58 9.36
CA PHE A 105 -5.26 7.53 8.90
C PHE A 105 -6.55 7.55 9.71
N VAL A 106 -7.68 7.28 9.05
CA VAL A 106 -8.99 7.13 9.71
C VAL A 106 -8.94 6.03 10.77
N THR A 107 -8.15 4.98 10.51
CA THR A 107 -7.89 3.91 11.46
C THR A 107 -6.46 3.40 11.25
N THR A 108 -5.84 2.91 12.32
CA THR A 108 -4.50 2.34 12.32
C THR A 108 -4.50 1.04 13.11
N ASN A 109 -3.55 0.16 12.81
CA ASN A 109 -3.25 -1.02 13.62
C ASN A 109 -1.73 -1.19 13.76
N GLU A 110 -1.31 -2.12 14.61
CA GLU A 110 0.10 -2.37 14.92
C GLU A 110 0.94 -2.82 13.72
N TYR A 111 0.32 -3.34 12.67
CA TYR A 111 0.99 -3.82 11.46
C TYR A 111 1.23 -2.72 10.42
N MET A 112 0.65 -1.53 10.59
CA MET A 112 0.89 -0.37 9.73
C MET A 112 2.19 0.37 10.10
N ASP A 113 3.24 -0.38 10.41
CA ASP A 113 4.53 0.14 10.88
C ASP A 113 5.41 0.69 9.74
N THR A 114 5.07 0.37 8.49
CA THR A 114 5.88 0.66 7.31
C THR A 114 4.99 1.13 6.16
N ILE A 115 4.77 2.44 6.09
CA ILE A 115 4.03 3.09 5.00
C ILE A 115 4.96 4.05 4.25
N VAL A 116 4.98 3.94 2.92
CA VAL A 116 5.59 4.92 2.03
C VAL A 116 4.56 6.00 1.70
N ASP A 117 4.84 7.23 2.14
CA ASP A 117 4.00 8.39 1.83
C ASP A 117 4.18 8.84 0.38
N LEU A 118 3.06 9.02 -0.31
CA LEU A 118 3.00 9.46 -1.69
C LEU A 118 2.86 10.98 -1.83
N ASN A 119 2.70 11.74 -0.74
CA ASN A 119 2.62 13.19 -0.82
C ASN A 119 3.90 13.82 -1.40
N LYS A 120 3.74 14.70 -2.39
CA LYS A 120 4.84 15.51 -2.97
C LYS A 120 4.68 17.01 -2.76
N SER A 121 3.61 17.44 -2.10
CA SER A 121 3.42 18.85 -1.77
C SER A 121 4.45 19.30 -0.73
N GLU A 122 4.95 20.52 -0.84
CA GLU A 122 5.91 21.07 0.13
C GLU A 122 5.31 21.18 1.55
N ASP A 123 4.03 21.52 1.62
CA ASP A 123 3.30 21.71 2.88
C ASP A 123 2.80 20.39 3.50
N GLY A 124 2.92 19.27 2.78
CA GLY A 124 2.42 17.96 3.21
C GLY A 124 0.89 17.80 3.13
N VAL A 125 0.19 18.62 2.34
CA VAL A 125 -1.27 18.63 2.24
C VAL A 125 -1.76 18.14 0.88
N GLU A 126 -3.04 17.80 0.79
CA GLU A 126 -3.74 17.62 -0.48
C GLU A 126 -3.83 18.97 -1.20
N THR A 127 -3.58 18.98 -2.50
CA THR A 127 -3.64 20.19 -3.31
C THR A 127 -4.52 19.98 -4.54
N LEU A 128 -4.72 21.05 -5.32
CA LEU A 128 -5.45 20.93 -6.58
C LEU A 128 -4.56 20.60 -7.79
N LYS A 129 -3.29 20.22 -7.56
CA LYS A 129 -2.32 19.95 -8.61
C LYS A 129 -2.32 18.47 -8.98
N VAL A 130 -2.75 18.18 -10.21
CA VAL A 130 -2.79 16.81 -10.75
C VAL A 130 -1.42 16.15 -10.65
N GLY A 131 -1.42 14.92 -10.13
CA GLY A 131 -0.21 14.09 -10.07
C GLY A 131 0.60 14.26 -8.78
N GLU A 132 0.36 15.29 -7.97
CA GLU A 132 1.20 15.61 -6.80
C GLU A 132 1.09 14.58 -5.67
N ASN A 133 0.02 13.80 -5.61
CA ASN A 133 -0.13 12.68 -4.67
C ASN A 133 -0.03 11.32 -5.37
N SER A 134 0.70 11.27 -6.49
CA SER A 134 0.94 10.04 -7.24
C SER A 134 2.27 9.38 -6.86
N SER A 135 2.29 8.05 -6.86
CA SER A 135 3.55 7.30 -6.77
C SER A 135 4.48 7.69 -7.91
N VAL A 136 5.73 7.96 -7.55
CA VAL A 136 6.83 8.11 -8.49
C VAL A 136 7.81 6.96 -8.33
N LYS A 137 8.74 6.82 -9.27
CA LYS A 137 9.74 5.72 -9.28
C LYS A 137 10.51 5.62 -7.95
N LEU A 138 10.78 6.74 -7.29
CA LEU A 138 11.44 6.76 -5.98
C LEU A 138 10.59 6.09 -4.89
N ASP A 139 9.28 6.27 -4.89
CA ASP A 139 8.39 5.68 -3.89
C ASP A 139 8.31 4.17 -4.05
N ALA A 140 8.18 3.68 -5.28
CA ALA A 140 8.23 2.26 -5.59
C ALA A 140 9.56 1.64 -5.15
N LYS A 141 10.69 2.32 -5.41
CA LYS A 141 12.03 1.89 -4.94
C LYS A 141 12.12 1.84 -3.41
N LYS A 142 11.53 2.80 -2.71
CA LYS A 142 11.45 2.78 -1.24
C LYS A 142 10.62 1.58 -0.76
N ALA A 143 9.45 1.36 -1.37
CA ALA A 143 8.54 0.29 -0.98
C ALA A 143 9.20 -1.09 -1.10
N ILE A 144 9.82 -1.40 -2.24
CA ILE A 144 10.53 -2.68 -2.44
C ILE A 144 11.74 -2.82 -1.51
N SER A 145 12.51 -1.75 -1.29
CA SER A 145 13.67 -1.78 -0.38
C SER A 145 13.25 -2.05 1.06
N LEU A 146 12.17 -1.42 1.53
CA LEU A 146 11.60 -1.65 2.84
C LEU A 146 11.04 -3.07 2.97
N LEU A 147 10.39 -3.59 1.92
CA LEU A 147 9.87 -4.95 1.93
C LEU A 147 11.02 -5.96 2.07
N LYS A 148 12.08 -5.82 1.26
CA LYS A 148 13.30 -6.65 1.37
C LYS A 148 13.90 -6.62 2.78
N LEU A 149 13.93 -5.45 3.42
CA LEU A 149 14.40 -5.32 4.80
C LEU A 149 13.50 -6.05 5.79
N LYS A 150 12.17 -6.00 5.61
CA LYS A 150 11.22 -6.72 6.48
C LYS A 150 11.31 -8.23 6.28
N ILE A 151 11.43 -8.71 5.04
CA ILE A 151 11.62 -10.14 4.73
C ILE A 151 12.86 -10.66 5.44
N ARG A 152 14.02 -10.02 5.24
CA ARG A 152 15.27 -10.41 5.92
C ARG A 152 15.15 -10.44 7.45
N ARG A 153 14.44 -9.48 8.06
CA ARG A 153 14.23 -9.46 9.51
C ARG A 153 13.36 -10.62 9.99
N ASN A 154 12.35 -10.98 9.20
CA ASN A 154 11.44 -12.08 9.50
C ASN A 154 12.18 -13.43 9.44
N ASP A 155 13.02 -13.63 8.43
CA ASP A 155 13.81 -14.86 8.24
C ASP A 155 14.80 -15.12 9.39
N ILE A 156 15.34 -14.05 9.98
CA ILE A 156 16.29 -14.13 11.11
C ILE A 156 15.55 -14.35 12.44
N GLY A 157 14.21 -14.41 12.46
CA GLY A 157 13.41 -14.64 13.66
C GLY A 157 13.49 -13.50 14.67
N TRP A 158 13.80 -12.28 14.22
CA TRP A 158 14.00 -11.14 15.09
C TRP A 158 12.65 -10.66 15.65
N LYS A 159 12.27 -11.19 16.82
CA LYS A 159 11.17 -10.64 17.62
C LYS A 159 11.67 -9.37 18.32
N LYS A 160 10.89 -8.29 18.18
CA LYS A 160 11.01 -7.11 19.07
C LYS A 160 10.59 -7.50 20.48
#